data_AF-A0A9W9MAU0-F1
#
_entry.id   AF-A0A9W9MAU0-F1
#
_cell.length_a   1.000
_cell.length_b   1.000
_cell.length_c   1.000
_cell.angle_alpha   90.00
_cell.angle_beta   90.00
_cell.angle_gamma   90.00
#
_symmetry.space_group_name_H-M   'P 1'
#
loop_
_entity.id
_entity.type
_entity.pdbx_description
1 polymer ?
#
loop_
_entity_poly.entity_id
_entity_poly.type
_entity_poly.pdbx_seq_one_letter_code
_entity_poly.pdbx_strand_id
1 'polypeptide(L)'
;MCTRGGRVCQGYTAPPDKRTREVRDARTARTNDGALNIVHVGQQQVQSAGLVYVRDGSQVGLSRMERDYLYSFRSYTAGQCAGYHFDPFWQVLVHQVSESCPDVRHAVIGIGALHRRFSNPGSNRNDIFPIRQSTKAIACLRKSMMTGYQSDPAATEKILVACVVLVTFALFQGDVDAVRCHLQAGTKLLWEWRKKNTKSPVASILLHTFIQLHIHWASATRLQDYLEGGYPYLQELIHDNLVDISAHADELSKATMLVSVQCWALMFSDPVSFDPQHTNLSRGFTWDTPANKVHRFKTQVEECSALHRKTGSATNLRAFIALQIQIEMMQVILASTTFSGSETEWDPLLPHFQRVVDKAEMLLSSFNHLPDPLFSVKEGFLGSLMLCGLKCRDWTVRQKVLAICRKYNRREGMFSTAEAVLLLQTVYDFESAGIPPGENIPESARVPMAYIAEHPNLSKFNTKSHIRYCDRNGNWYSKWLSP
;
A
#
# COMPACT_ATOMS: atom_id res chain seq x y z
N MET A 1 64.09 -5.20 -0.56
CA MET A 1 64.49 -5.77 -1.86
C MET A 1 64.57 -7.28 -1.70
N CYS A 2 63.75 -8.04 -2.44
CA CYS A 2 63.73 -9.51 -2.38
C CYS A 2 64.27 -10.05 -3.70
N THR A 3 65.44 -10.67 -3.69
CA THR A 3 66.28 -10.97 -4.86
C THR A 3 66.17 -12.42 -5.35
N ARG A 4 64.96 -13.00 -5.43
CA ARG A 4 64.81 -14.39 -5.92
C ARG A 4 63.69 -14.69 -6.93
N GLY A 5 63.03 -13.67 -7.46
CA GLY A 5 62.17 -13.82 -8.64
C GLY A 5 62.09 -12.48 -9.34
N GLY A 6 62.49 -12.41 -10.61
CA GLY A 6 62.61 -11.18 -11.40
C GLY A 6 61.30 -10.45 -11.69
N ARG A 7 60.50 -10.11 -10.68
CA ARG A 7 59.33 -9.24 -10.77
C ARG A 7 59.66 -7.89 -10.17
N VAL A 8 59.42 -6.83 -10.93
CA VAL A 8 59.43 -5.45 -10.45
C VAL A 8 58.12 -5.21 -9.71
N CYS A 9 58.16 -4.97 -8.39
CA CYS A 9 56.99 -4.51 -7.65
C CYS A 9 56.63 -3.09 -8.11
N GLN A 10 55.47 -2.90 -8.75
CA GLN A 10 54.98 -1.58 -9.18
C GLN A 10 54.49 -0.67 -8.03
N GLY A 11 54.81 -1.00 -6.78
CA GLY A 11 54.34 -0.26 -5.60
C GLY A 11 52.83 -0.40 -5.39
N TYR A 12 52.39 -0.28 -4.14
CA TYR A 12 50.97 -0.09 -3.86
C TYR A 12 50.63 1.37 -4.17
N THR A 13 49.62 1.61 -5.00
CA THR A 13 48.99 2.93 -5.09
C THR A 13 48.53 3.32 -3.70
N ALA A 14 49.07 4.42 -3.17
CA ALA A 14 48.64 4.97 -1.90
C ALA A 14 47.11 5.16 -1.94
N PRO A 15 46.37 4.73 -0.90
CA PRO A 15 44.94 4.97 -0.86
C PRO A 15 44.68 6.48 -0.98
N PRO A 16 43.72 6.91 -1.81
CA PRO A 16 43.47 8.33 -2.05
C PRO A 16 43.20 9.04 -0.72
N ASP A 17 43.91 10.15 -0.51
CA ASP A 17 43.76 10.96 0.69
C ASP A 17 42.30 11.39 0.83
N LYS A 18 41.67 11.00 1.95
CA LYS A 18 40.27 11.32 2.26
C LYS A 18 39.99 12.82 2.35
N ARG A 19 41.02 13.67 2.29
CA ARG A 19 40.94 15.13 2.27
C ARG A 19 40.90 15.74 0.87
N THR A 20 41.09 14.96 -0.21
CA THR A 20 41.02 15.52 -1.57
C THR A 20 39.59 15.84 -1.99
N ARG A 21 39.46 16.91 -2.78
CA ARG A 21 38.20 17.43 -3.31
C ARG A 21 37.45 16.37 -4.13
N GLU A 22 38.18 15.52 -4.85
CA GLU A 22 37.65 14.42 -5.68
C GLU A 22 36.89 13.34 -4.88
N VAL A 23 37.37 12.99 -3.68
CA VAL A 23 36.68 12.04 -2.78
C VAL A 23 35.43 12.67 -2.16
N ARG A 24 35.46 14.00 -1.97
CA ARG A 24 34.31 14.77 -1.50
C ARG A 24 33.23 14.84 -2.58
N ASP A 25 33.62 15.13 -3.82
CA ASP A 25 32.70 15.22 -4.96
C ASP A 25 32.07 13.86 -5.31
N ALA A 26 32.82 12.75 -5.19
CA ALA A 26 32.28 11.40 -5.35
C ALA A 26 31.28 11.00 -4.24
N ARG A 27 31.41 11.53 -3.03
CA ARG A 27 30.42 11.35 -1.95
C ARG A 27 29.15 12.17 -2.20
N THR A 28 29.30 13.39 -2.71
CA THR A 28 28.17 14.27 -3.05
C THR A 28 27.40 13.77 -4.27
N ALA A 29 28.08 13.11 -5.22
CA ALA A 29 27.43 12.46 -6.36
C ALA A 29 26.55 11.27 -5.93
N ARG A 30 26.95 10.51 -4.90
CA ARG A 30 26.14 9.40 -4.33
C ARG A 30 24.91 9.85 -3.55
N THR A 31 24.86 11.09 -3.08
CA THR A 31 23.69 11.63 -2.37
C THR A 31 22.60 12.16 -3.31
N ASN A 32 22.91 12.36 -4.60
CA ASN A 32 21.99 12.96 -5.58
C ASN A 32 21.17 11.95 -6.39
N ASP A 33 21.44 10.64 -6.30
CA ASP A 33 20.54 9.61 -6.83
C ASP A 33 19.43 9.33 -5.81
N GLY A 34 18.30 10.04 -5.96
CA GLY A 34 17.00 9.62 -5.45
C GLY A 34 16.82 9.59 -3.93
N ALA A 35 17.61 10.34 -3.15
CA ALA A 35 17.37 10.47 -1.72
C ALA A 35 16.01 11.16 -1.47
N LEU A 36 15.08 10.41 -0.88
CA LEU A 36 13.82 10.94 -0.35
C LEU A 36 14.16 12.06 0.63
N ASN A 37 13.78 13.30 0.29
CA ASN A 37 13.97 14.48 1.13
C ASN A 37 13.07 14.41 2.38
N ILE A 38 13.35 13.47 3.28
CA ILE A 38 13.14 13.72 4.71
C ILE A 38 14.31 14.60 5.10
N VAL A 39 14.04 15.86 5.42
CA VAL A 39 15.00 16.74 6.08
C VAL A 39 15.58 15.93 7.24
N HIS A 40 16.84 15.50 7.10
CA HIS A 40 17.63 15.09 8.25
C HIS A 40 17.61 16.32 9.14
N VAL A 41 16.85 16.27 10.24
CA VAL A 41 17.02 17.23 11.32
C VAL A 41 18.45 16.98 11.77
N GLY A 42 19.36 17.79 11.25
CA GLY A 42 20.71 17.88 11.77
C GLY A 42 20.57 18.03 13.27
N GLN A 43 21.41 17.32 14.02
CA GLN A 43 21.59 17.60 15.43
C GLN A 43 22.06 19.06 15.57
N GLN A 44 21.14 20.01 15.54
CA GLN A 44 21.37 21.32 16.12
C GLN A 44 21.39 21.06 17.62
N GLN A 45 22.60 20.79 18.14
CA GLN A 45 22.91 21.08 19.52
C GLN A 45 22.76 22.59 19.70
N VAL A 46 21.52 23.04 19.91
CA VAL A 46 21.27 24.33 20.51
C VAL A 46 21.70 24.16 21.96
N GLN A 47 22.89 24.68 22.30
CA GLN A 47 23.22 25.00 23.68
C GLN A 47 22.28 26.12 24.14
N SER A 48 21.07 25.76 24.54
CA SER A 48 20.18 26.64 25.28
C SER A 48 20.30 26.25 26.75
N ALA A 49 21.14 26.99 27.46
CA ALA A 49 20.99 27.10 28.90
C ALA A 49 19.63 27.79 29.15
N GLY A 50 18.70 27.10 29.81
CA GLY A 50 17.59 27.74 30.52
C GLY A 50 16.17 27.69 29.92
N LEU A 51 15.89 26.96 28.84
CA LEU A 51 14.49 26.71 28.44
C LEU A 51 13.97 25.40 29.03
N VAL A 52 13.05 25.50 30.00
CA VAL A 52 12.23 24.36 30.42
C VAL A 52 11.42 23.92 29.21
N TYR A 53 11.82 22.82 28.58
CA TYR A 53 11.06 22.24 27.46
C TYR A 53 9.75 21.70 28.05
N VAL A 54 8.69 22.50 28.00
CA VAL A 54 7.35 22.08 28.41
C VAL A 54 7.00 20.89 27.52
N ARG A 55 7.04 19.69 28.11
CA ARG A 55 6.67 18.47 27.41
C ARG A 55 5.15 18.41 27.35
N ASP A 56 4.65 18.23 26.14
CA ASP A 56 3.25 17.90 25.92
C ASP A 56 2.88 16.63 26.71
N GLY A 57 1.67 16.59 27.28
CA GLY A 57 1.19 15.47 28.11
C GLY A 57 1.26 14.12 27.39
N SER A 58 1.05 14.10 26.07
CA SER A 58 1.15 12.88 25.25
C SER A 58 2.57 12.31 25.17
N GLN A 59 3.58 13.12 25.48
CA GLN A 59 4.99 12.75 25.39
C GLN A 59 5.61 12.34 26.72
N VAL A 60 4.86 12.46 27.82
CA VAL A 60 5.32 12.03 29.14
C VAL A 60 5.51 10.51 29.15
N GLY A 61 6.67 10.06 29.63
CA GLY A 61 7.04 8.64 29.64
C GLY A 61 7.61 8.09 28.32
N LEU A 62 7.62 8.86 27.23
CA LEU A 62 8.25 8.44 25.98
C LEU A 62 9.77 8.63 26.00
N SER A 63 10.49 7.62 25.53
CA SER A 63 11.92 7.70 25.23
C SER A 63 12.20 8.77 24.16
N ARG A 64 13.46 9.18 24.02
CA ARG A 64 13.87 10.11 22.95
C ARG A 64 13.51 9.57 21.57
N MET A 65 13.80 8.29 21.33
CA MET A 65 13.52 7.63 20.07
C MET A 65 12.02 7.56 19.75
N GLU A 66 11.18 7.25 20.75
CA GLU A 66 9.71 7.28 20.60
C GLU A 66 9.20 8.68 20.23
N ARG A 67 9.73 9.73 20.86
CA ARG A 67 9.38 11.12 20.54
C ARG A 67 9.78 11.50 19.11
N ASP A 68 10.97 11.08 18.68
CA ASP A 68 11.47 11.36 17.33
C ASP A 68 10.62 10.67 16.24
N TYR A 69 10.12 9.46 16.50
CA TYR A 69 9.23 8.76 15.58
C TYR A 69 7.78 9.25 15.64
N LEU A 70 7.29 9.68 16.82
CA LEU A 70 6.00 10.34 16.95
C LEU A 70 5.97 11.67 16.17
N TYR A 71 7.04 12.46 16.29
CA TYR A 71 7.22 13.66 15.46
C TYR A 71 7.23 13.30 13.97
N SER A 72 8.00 12.28 13.58
CA SER A 72 8.03 11.79 12.19
C SER A 72 6.64 11.45 11.67
N PHE A 73 5.85 10.78 12.49
CA PHE A 73 4.49 10.40 12.14
C PHE A 73 3.63 11.64 11.91
N ARG A 74 3.62 12.56 12.89
CA ARG A 74 2.81 13.76 12.85
C ARG A 74 3.16 14.69 11.68
N SER A 75 4.44 14.81 11.37
CA SER A 75 4.92 15.75 10.35
C SER A 75 4.95 15.18 8.94
N TYR A 76 5.07 13.86 8.78
CA TYR A 76 5.32 13.24 7.47
C TYR A 76 4.50 11.99 7.22
N THR A 77 4.57 10.99 8.11
CA THR A 77 3.98 9.67 7.82
C THR A 77 2.46 9.70 7.71
N ALA A 78 1.77 10.50 8.52
CA ALA A 78 0.32 10.67 8.44
C ALA A 78 -0.12 11.18 7.05
N GLY A 79 0.61 12.17 6.49
CA GLY A 79 0.35 12.69 5.14
C GLY A 79 0.62 11.66 4.04
N GLN A 80 1.59 10.76 4.23
CA GLN A 80 1.85 9.68 3.28
C GLN A 80 0.74 8.61 3.32
N CYS A 81 0.28 8.24 4.52
CA CYS A 81 -0.85 7.33 4.71
C CYS A 81 -2.17 7.88 4.15
N ALA A 82 -2.32 9.21 4.04
CA ALA A 82 -3.51 9.86 3.47
C ALA A 82 -3.65 9.66 1.95
N GLY A 83 -2.56 9.35 1.22
CA GLY A 83 -2.61 9.15 -0.22
C GLY A 83 -2.63 10.46 -1.01
N TYR A 84 -3.44 10.53 -2.08
CA TYR A 84 -3.46 11.65 -3.04
C TYR A 84 -4.43 12.78 -2.68
N HIS A 85 -5.33 12.57 -1.72
CA HIS A 85 -6.35 13.51 -1.31
C HIS A 85 -6.30 13.73 0.20
N PHE A 86 -7.02 14.76 0.67
CA PHE A 86 -7.21 14.96 2.11
C PHE A 86 -7.91 13.73 2.71
N ASP A 87 -7.42 13.27 3.85
CA ASP A 87 -7.97 12.13 4.56
C ASP A 87 -8.19 12.48 6.03
N PRO A 88 -9.46 12.65 6.47
CA PRO A 88 -9.75 13.08 7.82
C PRO A 88 -9.35 12.04 8.88
N PHE A 89 -9.24 10.76 8.52
CA PHE A 89 -8.76 9.75 9.46
C PHE A 89 -7.27 9.97 9.77
N TRP A 90 -6.42 10.01 8.75
CA TRP A 90 -4.97 10.11 8.90
C TRP A 90 -4.49 11.50 9.28
N GLN A 91 -5.15 12.56 8.82
CA GLN A 91 -4.67 13.93 9.03
C GLN A 91 -5.32 14.65 10.21
N VAL A 92 -6.40 14.10 10.79
CA VAL A 92 -7.11 14.70 11.92
C VAL A 92 -7.36 13.69 13.04
N LEU A 93 -8.17 12.67 12.80
CA LEU A 93 -8.69 11.80 13.86
C LEU A 93 -7.58 11.03 14.58
N VAL A 94 -6.65 10.42 13.83
CA VAL A 94 -5.55 9.65 14.41
C VAL A 94 -4.63 10.52 15.28
N HIS A 95 -4.43 11.79 14.90
CA HIS A 95 -3.64 12.73 15.69
C HIS A 95 -4.32 12.99 17.03
N GLN A 96 -5.59 13.38 17.00
CA GLN A 96 -6.39 13.67 18.20
C GLN A 96 -6.44 12.48 19.17
N VAL A 97 -6.68 11.28 18.65
CA VAL A 97 -6.74 10.07 19.48
C VAL A 97 -5.36 9.70 20.02
N SER A 98 -4.29 9.85 19.24
CA SER A 98 -2.92 9.56 19.71
C SER A 98 -2.45 10.47 20.86
N GLU A 99 -3.04 11.66 21.01
CA GLU A 99 -2.73 12.54 22.16
C GLU A 99 -3.19 11.94 23.48
N SER A 100 -4.38 11.33 23.49
CA SER A 100 -5.01 10.83 24.72
C SER A 100 -4.84 9.32 24.95
N CYS A 101 -4.60 8.54 23.88
CA CYS A 101 -4.68 7.08 23.91
C CYS A 101 -3.29 6.45 23.64
N PRO A 102 -2.64 5.85 24.66
CA PRO A 102 -1.31 5.27 24.53
C PRO A 102 -1.20 4.11 23.52
N ASP A 103 -2.27 3.33 23.36
CA ASP A 103 -2.37 2.25 22.36
C ASP A 103 -2.24 2.79 20.93
N VAL A 104 -3.04 3.80 20.57
CA VAL A 104 -2.93 4.47 19.27
C VAL A 104 -1.56 5.15 19.13
N ARG A 105 -1.08 5.81 20.20
CA ARG A 105 0.23 6.48 20.20
C ARG A 105 1.39 5.53 19.90
N HIS A 106 1.44 4.38 20.55
CA HIS A 106 2.47 3.38 20.29
C HIS A 106 2.36 2.78 18.89
N ALA A 107 1.14 2.54 18.39
CA ALA A 107 0.95 2.05 17.02
C ALA A 107 1.48 3.05 15.98
N VAL A 108 1.15 4.35 16.10
CA VAL A 108 1.60 5.37 15.15
C VAL A 108 3.11 5.64 15.23
N ILE A 109 3.72 5.51 16.42
CA ILE A 109 5.18 5.51 16.58
C ILE A 109 5.80 4.35 15.80
N GLY A 110 5.20 3.16 15.87
CA GLY A 110 5.61 2.00 15.10
C GLY A 110 5.53 2.22 13.59
N ILE A 111 4.42 2.81 13.09
CA ILE A 111 4.27 3.17 11.67
C ILE A 111 5.29 4.23 11.26
N GLY A 112 5.54 5.25 12.10
CA GLY A 112 6.57 6.26 11.87
C GLY A 112 7.97 5.66 11.74
N ALA A 113 8.28 4.63 12.54
CA ALA A 113 9.53 3.90 12.44
C ALA A 113 9.64 3.05 11.17
N LEU A 114 8.55 2.39 10.75
CA LEU A 114 8.50 1.67 9.48
C LEU A 114 8.72 2.58 8.29
N HIS A 115 8.06 3.74 8.26
CA HIS A 115 8.21 4.70 7.18
C HIS A 115 9.63 5.27 7.09
N ARG A 116 10.26 5.60 8.24
CA ARG A 116 11.65 6.08 8.24
C ARG A 116 12.63 5.01 7.76
N ARG A 117 12.39 3.75 8.13
CA ARG A 117 13.17 2.59 7.66
C ARG A 117 13.00 2.37 6.16
N PHE A 118 11.77 2.44 5.65
CA PHE A 118 11.48 2.38 4.23
C PHE A 118 12.23 3.48 3.45
N SER A 119 12.26 4.69 4.00
CA SER A 119 12.96 5.82 3.39
C SER A 119 14.48 5.70 3.45
N ASN A 120 15.03 4.91 4.39
CA ASN A 120 16.46 4.73 4.62
C ASN A 120 16.82 3.23 4.64
N PRO A 121 16.86 2.56 3.47
CA PRO A 121 17.09 1.11 3.40
C PRO A 121 18.48 0.64 3.88
N GLY A 122 19.44 1.57 4.05
CA GLY A 122 20.74 1.32 4.67
C GLY A 122 20.73 1.25 6.21
N SER A 123 19.59 1.52 6.86
CA SER A 123 19.41 1.33 8.31
C SER A 123 19.36 -0.15 8.70
N ASN A 124 19.60 -0.46 9.98
CA ASN A 124 19.63 -1.84 10.48
C ASN A 124 18.31 -2.58 10.17
N ARG A 125 18.33 -3.49 9.18
CA ARG A 125 17.16 -4.30 8.78
C ARG A 125 16.64 -5.22 9.91
N ASN A 126 17.43 -5.43 10.97
CA ASN A 126 17.03 -6.21 12.13
C ASN A 126 16.51 -5.33 13.29
N ASP A 127 16.22 -4.05 13.04
CA ASP A 127 15.61 -3.20 14.05
C ASP A 127 14.18 -3.69 14.38
N ILE A 128 14.04 -4.30 15.56
CA ILE A 128 12.79 -4.77 16.14
C ILE A 128 11.96 -3.65 16.76
N PHE A 129 12.44 -2.41 16.77
CA PHE A 129 11.74 -1.29 17.40
C PHE A 129 10.27 -1.14 16.95
N PRO A 130 9.93 -1.17 15.64
CA PRO A 130 8.54 -1.07 15.22
C PRO A 130 7.65 -2.16 15.84
N ILE A 131 8.14 -3.40 15.88
CA ILE A 131 7.42 -4.55 16.46
C ILE A 131 7.24 -4.38 17.98
N ARG A 132 8.25 -3.88 18.68
CA ARG A 132 8.13 -3.57 20.11
C ARG A 132 7.04 -2.54 20.38
N GLN A 133 6.90 -1.54 19.50
CA GLN A 133 5.86 -0.53 19.61
C GLN A 133 4.46 -1.10 19.33
N SER A 134 4.31 -1.99 18.34
CA SER A 134 3.01 -2.67 18.14
C SER A 134 2.63 -3.57 19.31
N THR A 135 3.60 -4.27 19.92
CA THR A 135 3.35 -5.06 21.14
C THR A 135 2.89 -4.17 22.30
N LYS A 136 3.52 -3.00 22.50
CA LYS A 136 3.06 -2.02 23.49
C LYS A 136 1.64 -1.53 23.18
N ALA A 137 1.35 -1.23 21.92
CA ALA A 137 0.03 -0.79 21.47
C ALA A 137 -1.05 -1.83 21.81
N ILE A 138 -0.82 -3.10 21.48
CA ILE A 138 -1.74 -4.20 21.78
C ILE A 138 -1.91 -4.39 23.30
N ALA A 139 -0.84 -4.28 24.08
CA ALA A 139 -0.92 -4.37 25.55
C ALA A 139 -1.76 -3.23 26.14
N CYS A 140 -1.56 -2.00 25.67
CA CYS A 140 -2.37 -0.85 26.07
C CYS A 140 -3.84 -1.00 25.63
N LEU A 141 -4.09 -1.49 24.42
CA LEU A 141 -5.44 -1.72 23.89
C LEU A 141 -6.20 -2.75 24.74
N ARG A 142 -5.56 -3.89 25.06
CA ARG A 142 -6.13 -4.92 25.94
C ARG A 142 -6.48 -4.35 27.31
N LYS A 143 -5.59 -3.56 27.90
CA LYS A 143 -5.85 -2.88 29.18
C LYS A 143 -7.06 -1.94 29.06
N SER A 144 -7.11 -1.13 28.01
CA SER A 144 -8.23 -0.21 27.76
C SER A 144 -9.56 -0.94 27.60
N MET A 145 -9.58 -2.07 26.89
CA MET A 145 -10.77 -2.91 26.75
C MET A 145 -11.23 -3.52 28.08
N MET A 146 -10.29 -3.94 28.93
CA MET A 146 -10.62 -4.51 30.25
C MET A 146 -11.16 -3.46 31.23
N THR A 147 -10.60 -2.24 31.21
CA THR A 147 -11.03 -1.15 32.10
C THR A 147 -12.24 -0.38 31.56
N GLY A 148 -12.44 -0.41 30.25
CA GLY A 148 -13.42 0.37 29.50
C GLY A 148 -14.70 -0.38 29.15
N TYR A 149 -15.04 -1.46 29.85
CA TYR A 149 -16.30 -2.22 29.66
C TYR A 149 -17.56 -1.43 30.11
N GLN A 150 -17.54 -0.11 29.95
CA GLN A 150 -18.69 0.77 30.08
C GLN A 150 -19.04 1.29 28.69
N SER A 151 -20.33 1.32 28.37
CA SER A 151 -20.94 1.66 27.07
C SER A 151 -20.65 3.08 26.52
N ASP A 152 -19.49 3.67 26.83
CA ASP A 152 -19.05 4.97 26.35
C ASP A 152 -18.73 4.92 24.84
N PRO A 153 -19.50 5.65 24.01
CA PRO A 153 -19.23 5.75 22.59
C PRO A 153 -17.83 6.27 22.27
N ALA A 154 -17.27 7.16 23.09
CA ALA A 154 -15.94 7.74 22.87
C ALA A 154 -14.83 6.72 23.14
N ALA A 155 -14.99 5.83 24.13
CA ALA A 155 -14.06 4.72 24.36
C ALA A 155 -14.04 3.74 23.18
N THR A 156 -15.21 3.44 22.61
CA THR A 156 -15.31 2.53 21.45
C THR A 156 -14.72 3.15 20.19
N GLU A 157 -14.91 4.45 19.96
CA GLU A 157 -14.28 5.20 18.87
C GLU A 157 -12.75 5.06 18.91
N LYS A 158 -12.15 5.25 20.08
CA LYS A 158 -10.68 5.11 20.28
C LYS A 158 -10.19 3.71 19.95
N ILE A 159 -10.93 2.68 20.34
CA ILE A 159 -10.65 1.28 19.99
C ILE A 159 -10.71 1.07 18.48
N LEU A 160 -11.71 1.63 17.80
CA LEU A 160 -11.83 1.53 16.34
C LEU A 160 -10.67 2.21 15.62
N VAL A 161 -10.22 3.37 16.11
CA VAL A 161 -9.01 4.04 15.60
C VAL A 161 -7.78 3.16 15.82
N ALA A 162 -7.64 2.54 17.00
CA ALA A 162 -6.57 1.59 17.30
C ALA A 162 -6.56 0.39 16.34
N CYS A 163 -7.73 -0.19 16.04
CA CYS A 163 -7.89 -1.26 15.05
C CYS A 163 -7.35 -0.83 13.68
N VAL A 164 -7.75 0.34 13.17
CA VAL A 164 -7.30 0.82 11.85
C VAL A 164 -5.78 1.01 11.79
N VAL A 165 -5.17 1.63 12.80
CA VAL A 165 -3.71 1.83 12.81
C VAL A 165 -2.95 0.51 13.00
N LEU A 166 -3.49 -0.46 13.74
CA LEU A 166 -2.89 -1.78 13.89
C LEU A 166 -3.00 -2.63 12.62
N VAL A 167 -4.14 -2.59 11.91
CA VAL A 167 -4.26 -3.20 10.57
C VAL A 167 -3.24 -2.58 9.63
N THR A 168 -3.14 -1.24 9.61
CA THR A 168 -2.16 -0.52 8.78
C THR A 168 -0.73 -0.93 9.08
N PHE A 169 -0.38 -1.02 10.36
CA PHE A 169 0.93 -1.51 10.80
C PHE A 169 1.18 -2.94 10.29
N ALA A 170 0.20 -3.83 10.44
CA ALA A 170 0.31 -5.23 10.01
C ALA A 170 0.46 -5.35 8.48
N LEU A 171 -0.25 -4.54 7.69
CA LEU A 171 -0.08 -4.44 6.23
C LEU A 171 1.37 -4.07 5.86
N PHE A 172 1.95 -3.07 6.53
CA PHE A 172 3.34 -2.68 6.32
C PHE A 172 4.37 -3.67 6.90
N GLN A 173 3.97 -4.62 7.72
CA GLN A 173 4.83 -5.72 8.18
C GLN A 173 4.70 -6.98 7.32
N GLY A 174 3.68 -7.06 6.47
CA GLY A 174 3.33 -8.33 5.81
C GLY A 174 2.81 -9.38 6.79
N ASP A 175 2.19 -8.97 7.90
CA ASP A 175 1.63 -9.86 8.91
C ASP A 175 0.14 -10.15 8.62
N VAL A 176 -0.08 -11.11 7.73
CA VAL A 176 -1.40 -11.54 7.22
C VAL A 176 -2.35 -11.92 8.35
N ASP A 177 -1.85 -12.63 9.37
CA ASP A 177 -2.63 -13.10 10.50
C ASP A 177 -3.15 -11.91 11.34
N ALA A 178 -2.25 -10.95 11.64
CA ALA A 178 -2.62 -9.74 12.37
C ALA A 178 -3.59 -8.85 11.59
N VAL A 179 -3.42 -8.72 10.26
CA VAL A 179 -4.38 -7.98 9.41
C VAL A 179 -5.77 -8.59 9.55
N ARG A 180 -5.89 -9.90 9.34
CA ARG A 180 -7.17 -10.62 9.43
C ARG A 180 -7.82 -10.42 10.79
N CYS A 181 -7.10 -10.68 11.88
CA CYS A 181 -7.65 -10.57 13.23
C CYS A 181 -8.15 -9.16 13.56
N HIS A 182 -7.35 -8.13 13.27
CA HIS A 182 -7.73 -6.75 13.59
C HIS A 182 -8.86 -6.23 12.69
N LEU A 183 -8.85 -6.60 11.41
CA LEU A 183 -9.87 -6.18 10.45
C LEU A 183 -11.22 -6.84 10.74
N GLN A 184 -11.24 -8.15 11.04
CA GLN A 184 -12.45 -8.87 11.47
C GLN A 184 -13.07 -8.25 12.73
N ALA A 185 -12.28 -8.14 13.81
CA ALA A 185 -12.76 -7.64 15.09
C ALA A 185 -13.22 -6.18 14.99
N GLY A 186 -12.43 -5.33 14.30
CA GLY A 186 -12.76 -3.93 14.09
C GLY A 186 -14.03 -3.73 13.26
N THR A 187 -14.24 -4.53 12.21
CA THR A 187 -15.43 -4.44 11.36
C THR A 187 -16.70 -4.79 12.11
N LYS A 188 -16.67 -5.85 12.93
CA LYS A 188 -17.79 -6.21 13.80
C LYS A 188 -18.12 -5.09 14.79
N LEU A 189 -17.10 -4.58 15.48
CA LEU A 189 -17.27 -3.51 16.47
C LEU A 189 -17.83 -2.24 15.82
N LEU A 190 -17.34 -1.90 14.63
CA LEU A 190 -17.75 -0.72 13.89
C LEU A 190 -19.23 -0.77 13.51
N TRP A 191 -19.69 -1.93 13.04
CA TRP A 191 -21.09 -2.17 12.71
C TRP A 191 -22.00 -1.98 13.93
N GLU A 192 -21.66 -2.59 15.06
CA GLU A 192 -22.44 -2.48 16.31
C GLU A 192 -22.45 -1.05 16.87
N TRP A 193 -21.30 -0.37 16.83
CA TRP A 193 -21.15 0.99 17.33
C TRP A 193 -21.90 2.01 16.46
N ARG A 194 -21.89 1.84 15.13
CA ARG A 194 -22.60 2.74 14.21
C ARG A 194 -24.11 2.76 14.40
N LYS A 195 -24.72 1.61 14.68
CA LYS A 195 -26.17 1.53 14.95
C LYS A 195 -26.63 2.48 16.07
N LYS A 196 -25.74 2.78 17.00
CA LYS A 196 -25.99 3.67 18.14
C LYS A 196 -25.51 5.11 17.91
N ASN A 197 -24.70 5.35 16.88
CA ASN A 197 -23.98 6.61 16.64
C ASN A 197 -24.12 7.11 15.19
N THR A 198 -25.28 6.89 14.56
CA THR A 198 -25.53 7.18 13.14
C THR A 198 -25.35 8.65 12.74
N LYS A 199 -25.44 9.58 13.70
CA LYS A 199 -25.25 11.03 13.46
C LYS A 199 -23.81 11.51 13.68
N SER A 200 -22.90 10.63 14.11
CA SER A 200 -21.51 11.03 14.39
C SER A 200 -20.72 11.18 13.09
N PRO A 201 -20.09 12.34 12.81
CA PRO A 201 -19.24 12.48 11.62
C PRO A 201 -18.02 11.53 11.66
N VAL A 202 -17.57 11.15 12.86
CA VAL A 202 -16.49 10.17 13.03
C VAL A 202 -16.91 8.79 12.54
N ALA A 203 -18.20 8.46 12.61
CA ALA A 203 -18.70 7.19 12.14
C ALA A 203 -18.54 6.98 10.63
N SER A 204 -18.77 8.02 9.84
CA SER A 204 -18.55 8.02 8.39
C SER A 204 -17.07 7.97 8.05
N ILE A 205 -16.22 8.70 8.79
CA ILE A 205 -14.75 8.65 8.62
C ILE A 205 -14.23 7.23 8.84
N LEU A 206 -14.64 6.58 9.93
CA LEU A 206 -14.25 5.21 10.23
C LEU A 206 -14.87 4.21 9.23
N LEU A 207 -16.12 4.43 8.80
CA LEU A 207 -16.77 3.61 7.75
C LEU A 207 -15.91 3.55 6.49
N HIS A 208 -15.61 4.73 5.96
CA HIS A 208 -14.84 4.88 4.75
C HIS A 208 -13.46 4.22 4.90
N THR A 209 -12.78 4.47 6.03
CA THR A 209 -11.44 3.94 6.27
C THR A 209 -11.41 2.41 6.38
N PHE A 210 -12.39 1.80 7.06
CA PHE A 210 -12.47 0.34 7.15
C PHE A 210 -12.77 -0.30 5.80
N ILE A 211 -13.65 0.29 5.00
CA ILE A 211 -13.93 -0.20 3.65
C ILE A 211 -12.64 -0.20 2.82
N GLN A 212 -11.89 0.91 2.83
CA GLN A 212 -10.61 1.01 2.12
C GLN A 212 -9.60 -0.06 2.55
N LEU A 213 -9.53 -0.37 3.84
CA LEU A 213 -8.69 -1.47 4.32
C LEU A 213 -9.15 -2.85 3.83
N HIS A 214 -10.46 -3.10 3.75
CA HIS A 214 -10.98 -4.35 3.17
C HIS A 214 -10.61 -4.50 1.70
N ILE A 215 -10.64 -3.42 0.93
CA ILE A 215 -10.28 -3.44 -0.49
C ILE A 215 -8.79 -3.67 -0.67
N HIS A 216 -7.98 -2.95 0.10
CA HIS A 216 -6.55 -3.18 0.12
C HIS A 216 -6.25 -4.64 0.44
N TRP A 217 -6.92 -5.19 1.45
CA TRP A 217 -6.75 -6.59 1.86
C TRP A 217 -7.20 -7.57 0.78
N ALA A 218 -8.37 -7.37 0.17
CA ALA A 218 -8.91 -8.24 -0.88
C ALA A 218 -8.06 -8.24 -2.14
N SER A 219 -7.49 -7.09 -2.51
CA SER A 219 -6.62 -6.96 -3.69
C SER A 219 -5.21 -7.51 -3.46
N ALA A 220 -4.70 -7.43 -2.22
CA ALA A 220 -3.35 -7.86 -1.87
C ALA A 220 -3.22 -9.34 -1.50
N THR A 221 -4.34 -10.07 -1.38
CA THR A 221 -4.36 -11.47 -0.95
C THR A 221 -5.05 -12.37 -1.94
N ARG A 222 -4.87 -13.68 -1.79
CA ARG A 222 -5.70 -14.64 -2.52
C ARG A 222 -7.13 -14.50 -2.02
N LEU A 223 -8.08 -14.62 -2.93
CA LEU A 223 -9.50 -14.53 -2.59
C LEU A 223 -9.88 -15.48 -1.43
N GLN A 224 -9.32 -16.69 -1.41
CA GLN A 224 -9.55 -17.64 -0.31
C GLN A 224 -9.07 -17.10 1.04
N ASP A 225 -7.86 -16.53 1.11
CA ASP A 225 -7.29 -15.98 2.35
C ASP A 225 -8.12 -14.77 2.86
N TYR A 226 -8.72 -14.02 1.93
CA TYR A 226 -9.69 -12.97 2.23
C TYR A 226 -11.01 -13.55 2.76
N LEU A 227 -11.58 -14.55 2.08
CA LEU A 227 -12.86 -15.17 2.42
C LEU A 227 -12.83 -15.94 3.74
N GLU A 228 -11.70 -16.54 4.11
CA GLU A 228 -11.45 -17.08 5.47
C GLU A 228 -11.69 -16.03 6.56
N GLY A 229 -11.57 -14.75 6.19
CA GLY A 229 -11.89 -13.60 7.02
C GLY A 229 -13.35 -13.57 7.50
N GLY A 230 -14.31 -14.16 6.79
CA GLY A 230 -15.72 -14.17 7.20
C GLY A 230 -16.21 -12.78 7.62
N TYR A 231 -16.49 -11.90 6.65
CA TYR A 231 -16.88 -10.51 6.87
C TYR A 231 -18.40 -10.30 6.73
N PRO A 232 -19.24 -10.77 7.68
CA PRO A 232 -20.69 -10.84 7.51
C PRO A 232 -21.38 -9.48 7.40
N TYR A 233 -20.72 -8.39 7.83
CA TYR A 233 -21.30 -7.05 7.86
C TYR A 233 -20.85 -6.15 6.71
N LEU A 234 -19.90 -6.62 5.87
CA LEU A 234 -19.28 -5.78 4.84
C LEU A 234 -20.32 -5.18 3.89
N GLN A 235 -21.36 -5.96 3.59
CA GLN A 235 -22.41 -5.62 2.65
C GLN A 235 -23.24 -4.43 3.14
N GLU A 236 -23.66 -4.44 4.39
CA GLU A 236 -24.39 -3.35 5.02
C GLU A 236 -23.51 -2.12 5.19
N LEU A 237 -22.21 -2.31 5.48
CA LEU A 237 -21.27 -1.20 5.54
C LEU A 237 -21.11 -0.48 4.20
N ILE A 238 -21.00 -1.23 3.10
CA ILE A 238 -20.93 -0.64 1.76
C ILE A 238 -22.20 0.17 1.46
N HIS A 239 -23.37 -0.34 1.85
CA HIS A 239 -24.63 0.37 1.66
C HIS A 239 -24.67 1.69 2.46
N ASP A 240 -24.35 1.64 3.75
CA ASP A 240 -24.28 2.83 4.61
C ASP A 240 -23.31 3.88 4.03
N ASN A 241 -22.18 3.45 3.46
CA ASN A 241 -21.17 4.35 2.92
C ASN A 241 -21.67 5.12 1.69
N LEU A 242 -22.46 4.47 0.83
CA LEU A 242 -23.09 5.14 -0.31
C LEU A 242 -24.03 6.27 0.15
N VAL A 243 -24.78 6.03 1.23
CA VAL A 243 -25.66 7.03 1.84
C VAL A 243 -24.83 8.19 2.42
N ASP A 244 -23.76 7.90 3.17
CA ASP A 244 -22.89 8.93 3.77
C ASP A 244 -22.19 9.80 2.72
N ILE A 245 -21.66 9.20 1.65
CA ILE A 245 -21.03 9.93 0.55
C ILE A 245 -22.05 10.82 -0.16
N SER A 246 -23.29 10.37 -0.30
CA SER A 246 -24.35 11.16 -0.93
C SER A 246 -24.62 12.49 -0.21
N ALA A 247 -24.33 12.56 1.11
CA ALA A 247 -24.52 13.74 1.94
C ALA A 247 -23.35 14.77 1.88
N HIS A 248 -22.25 14.46 1.18
CA HIS A 248 -21.13 15.40 1.04
C HIS A 248 -21.50 16.60 0.16
N ALA A 249 -21.03 17.80 0.56
CA ALA A 249 -21.30 19.05 -0.14
C ALA A 249 -20.37 19.31 -1.34
N ASP A 250 -19.14 18.79 -1.33
CA ASP A 250 -18.18 18.95 -2.44
C ASP A 250 -18.47 17.94 -3.56
N GLU A 251 -18.88 18.45 -4.73
CA GLU A 251 -19.33 17.65 -5.86
C GLU A 251 -18.22 16.77 -6.45
N LEU A 252 -16.99 17.27 -6.49
CA LEU A 252 -15.86 16.58 -7.12
C LEU A 252 -15.37 15.39 -6.28
N SER A 253 -15.13 15.60 -4.99
CA SER A 253 -14.73 14.54 -4.06
C SER A 253 -15.83 13.50 -3.94
N LYS A 254 -17.10 13.93 -3.89
CA LYS A 254 -18.26 13.04 -3.89
C LYS A 254 -18.29 12.14 -5.12
N ALA A 255 -18.08 12.69 -6.32
CA ALA A 255 -18.05 11.92 -7.56
C ALA A 255 -16.89 10.89 -7.56
N THR A 256 -15.68 11.30 -7.16
CA THR A 256 -14.51 10.41 -7.06
C THR A 256 -14.76 9.26 -6.09
N MET A 257 -15.25 9.56 -4.89
CA MET A 257 -15.57 8.56 -3.87
C MET A 257 -16.67 7.62 -4.34
N LEU A 258 -17.70 8.13 -5.01
CA LEU A 258 -18.80 7.31 -5.52
C LEU A 258 -18.31 6.30 -6.57
N VAL A 259 -17.47 6.73 -7.52
CA VAL A 259 -16.86 5.81 -8.49
C VAL A 259 -16.02 4.77 -7.78
N SER A 260 -15.19 5.17 -6.81
CA SER A 260 -14.37 4.21 -6.06
C SER A 260 -15.25 3.19 -5.33
N VAL A 261 -16.30 3.62 -4.62
CA VAL A 261 -17.25 2.72 -3.96
C VAL A 261 -17.97 1.79 -4.94
N GLN A 262 -18.35 2.26 -6.14
CA GLN A 262 -18.97 1.39 -7.15
C GLN A 262 -17.98 0.37 -7.71
N CYS A 263 -16.70 0.72 -7.92
CA CYS A 263 -15.65 -0.26 -8.23
C CYS A 263 -15.62 -1.35 -7.15
N TRP A 264 -15.61 -0.96 -5.89
CA TRP A 264 -15.52 -1.89 -4.76
C TRP A 264 -16.77 -2.75 -4.63
N ALA A 265 -17.94 -2.14 -4.78
CA ALA A 265 -19.20 -2.86 -4.78
C ALA A 265 -19.19 -3.94 -5.85
N LEU A 266 -18.70 -3.66 -7.06
CA LEU A 266 -18.52 -4.67 -8.11
C LEU A 266 -17.55 -5.78 -7.70
N MET A 267 -16.37 -5.41 -7.20
CA MET A 267 -15.34 -6.37 -6.75
C MET A 267 -15.83 -7.35 -5.68
N PHE A 268 -16.75 -6.92 -4.81
CA PHE A 268 -17.30 -7.76 -3.73
C PHE A 268 -18.67 -8.38 -4.05
N SER A 269 -19.30 -7.99 -5.16
CA SER A 269 -20.66 -8.41 -5.53
C SER A 269 -20.71 -9.67 -6.39
N ASP A 270 -19.59 -10.00 -7.01
CA ASP A 270 -19.36 -11.15 -7.85
C ASP A 270 -17.90 -11.53 -7.52
N PRO A 271 -17.56 -12.79 -7.19
CA PRO A 271 -16.16 -13.14 -6.97
C PRO A 271 -15.43 -13.01 -8.31
N VAL A 272 -15.00 -11.80 -8.66
CA VAL A 272 -14.04 -11.60 -9.73
C VAL A 272 -12.77 -12.28 -9.27
N SER A 273 -12.55 -13.44 -9.87
CA SER A 273 -11.51 -14.36 -9.51
C SER A 273 -10.13 -13.72 -9.63
N PHE A 274 -9.41 -13.65 -8.50
CA PHE A 274 -7.94 -13.60 -8.49
C PHE A 274 -7.31 -15.01 -8.41
N ASP A 275 -8.12 -16.07 -8.55
CA ASP A 275 -7.68 -17.47 -8.42
C ASP A 275 -8.15 -18.31 -9.63
N PRO A 276 -7.28 -18.57 -10.63
CA PRO A 276 -7.62 -19.35 -11.80
C PRO A 276 -7.95 -20.83 -11.53
N GLN A 277 -7.95 -21.31 -10.27
CA GLN A 277 -8.10 -22.73 -9.95
C GLN A 277 -9.46 -23.18 -9.38
N HIS A 278 -10.41 -22.29 -9.08
CA HIS A 278 -11.68 -22.72 -8.47
C HIS A 278 -12.92 -22.07 -9.11
N THR A 279 -13.65 -22.86 -9.91
CA THR A 279 -14.85 -22.50 -10.68
C THR A 279 -16.17 -22.51 -9.91
N ASN A 280 -16.18 -22.57 -8.58
CA ASN A 280 -17.45 -22.57 -7.85
C ASN A 280 -17.29 -21.94 -6.49
N LEU A 281 -17.80 -20.71 -6.32
CA LEU A 281 -18.22 -20.13 -5.03
C LEU A 281 -18.98 -18.81 -5.24
N SER A 282 -20.00 -18.80 -6.11
CA SER A 282 -21.04 -17.77 -6.08
C SER A 282 -22.00 -18.07 -4.92
N ARG A 283 -21.58 -17.76 -3.69
CA ARG A 283 -22.47 -17.64 -2.53
C ARG A 283 -22.11 -16.42 -1.70
N GLY A 284 -22.81 -15.33 -1.96
CA GLY A 284 -22.88 -14.17 -1.07
C GLY A 284 -22.94 -12.86 -1.85
N PHE A 285 -23.82 -11.96 -1.43
CA PHE A 285 -23.92 -10.55 -1.87
C PHE A 285 -24.82 -10.21 -3.09
N THR A 286 -26.07 -10.73 -3.13
CA THR A 286 -27.09 -10.23 -4.07
C THR A 286 -27.95 -9.11 -3.46
N TRP A 287 -27.62 -7.85 -3.76
CA TRP A 287 -28.55 -6.70 -3.62
C TRP A 287 -29.23 -6.32 -4.95
N ASP A 288 -28.66 -6.73 -6.09
CA ASP A 288 -29.02 -6.28 -7.44
C ASP A 288 -28.36 -7.21 -8.48
N THR A 289 -28.84 -7.22 -9.74
CA THR A 289 -28.20 -8.02 -10.81
C THR A 289 -26.80 -7.49 -11.13
N PRO A 290 -25.82 -8.36 -11.48
CA PRO A 290 -24.49 -7.90 -11.89
C PRO A 290 -24.53 -6.86 -13.03
N ALA A 291 -25.45 -7.02 -13.99
CA ALA A 291 -25.65 -6.09 -15.09
C ALA A 291 -26.02 -4.66 -14.62
N ASN A 292 -26.93 -4.54 -13.65
CA ASN A 292 -27.33 -3.25 -13.10
C ASN A 292 -26.19 -2.55 -12.35
N LYS A 293 -25.37 -3.32 -11.63
CA LYS A 293 -24.18 -2.80 -10.94
C LYS A 293 -23.17 -2.25 -11.95
N VAL A 294 -22.90 -2.99 -13.04
CA VAL A 294 -22.00 -2.56 -14.11
C VAL A 294 -22.55 -1.31 -14.82
N HIS A 295 -23.86 -1.25 -15.08
CA HIS A 295 -24.48 -0.08 -15.69
C HIS A 295 -24.30 1.18 -14.81
N ARG A 296 -24.64 1.09 -13.52
CA ARG A 296 -24.43 2.22 -12.58
C ARG A 296 -22.97 2.66 -12.52
N PHE A 297 -22.04 1.71 -12.44
CA PHE A 297 -20.62 2.03 -12.44
C PHE A 297 -20.21 2.83 -13.68
N LYS A 298 -20.62 2.39 -14.88
CA LYS A 298 -20.34 3.10 -16.13
C LYS A 298 -20.91 4.52 -16.13
N THR A 299 -22.17 4.69 -15.73
CA THR A 299 -22.79 6.02 -15.62
C THR A 299 -22.01 6.94 -14.68
N GLN A 300 -21.60 6.44 -13.50
CA GLN A 300 -20.90 7.28 -12.53
C GLN A 300 -19.48 7.63 -12.98
N VAL A 301 -18.83 6.74 -13.74
CA VAL A 301 -17.54 7.04 -14.37
C VAL A 301 -17.66 8.18 -15.38
N GLU A 302 -18.71 8.18 -16.21
CA GLU A 302 -18.95 9.23 -17.20
C GLU A 302 -19.22 10.58 -16.54
N GLU A 303 -20.09 10.60 -15.52
CA GLU A 303 -20.40 11.80 -14.72
C GLU A 303 -19.14 12.35 -14.03
N CYS A 304 -18.40 11.50 -13.31
CA CYS A 304 -17.18 11.88 -12.62
C CYS A 304 -16.12 12.43 -13.58
N SER A 305 -15.97 11.80 -14.75
CA SER A 305 -15.04 12.25 -15.79
C SER A 305 -15.43 13.62 -16.35
N ALA A 306 -16.73 13.87 -16.53
CA ALA A 306 -17.22 15.17 -17.00
C ALA A 306 -16.94 16.31 -16.01
N LEU A 307 -17.05 16.03 -14.71
CA LEU A 307 -16.73 16.98 -13.66
C LEU A 307 -15.23 17.31 -13.62
N HIS A 308 -14.37 16.27 -13.65
CA HIS A 308 -12.92 16.47 -13.61
C HIS A 308 -12.34 17.15 -14.85
N ARG A 309 -12.97 17.03 -16.03
CA ARG A 309 -12.54 17.79 -17.22
C ARG A 309 -12.54 19.30 -17.03
N LYS A 310 -13.33 19.81 -16.08
CA LYS A 310 -13.46 21.26 -15.81
C LYS A 310 -12.55 21.74 -14.68
N THR A 311 -11.82 20.84 -14.00
CA THR A 311 -10.99 21.22 -12.85
C THR A 311 -9.62 21.73 -13.27
N GLY A 312 -9.17 22.85 -12.68
CA GLY A 312 -7.81 23.36 -12.83
C GLY A 312 -6.86 22.95 -11.69
N SER A 313 -7.34 22.21 -10.69
CA SER A 313 -6.55 21.83 -9.51
C SER A 313 -5.62 20.67 -9.83
N ALA A 314 -4.30 20.89 -9.71
CA ALA A 314 -3.30 19.85 -9.90
C ALA A 314 -3.49 18.67 -8.93
N THR A 315 -3.87 18.93 -7.67
CA THR A 315 -4.17 17.89 -6.68
C THR A 315 -5.36 17.04 -7.10
N ASN A 316 -6.45 17.67 -7.56
CA ASN A 316 -7.64 16.94 -7.97
C ASN A 316 -7.39 16.15 -9.26
N LEU A 317 -6.65 16.72 -10.21
CA LEU A 317 -6.25 16.01 -11.43
C LEU A 317 -5.38 14.79 -11.10
N ARG A 318 -4.44 14.93 -10.17
CA ARG A 318 -3.59 13.84 -9.70
C ARG A 318 -4.40 12.70 -9.07
N ALA A 319 -5.31 13.03 -8.16
CA ALA A 319 -6.22 12.06 -7.54
C ALA A 319 -7.11 11.38 -8.59
N PHE A 320 -7.59 12.14 -9.58
CA PHE A 320 -8.39 11.60 -10.67
C PHE A 320 -7.62 10.66 -11.60
N ILE A 321 -6.35 10.94 -11.90
CA ILE A 321 -5.49 10.02 -12.66
C ILE A 321 -5.33 8.69 -11.91
N ALA A 322 -5.14 8.72 -10.58
CA ALA A 322 -5.09 7.50 -9.77
C ALA A 322 -6.41 6.72 -9.85
N LEU A 323 -7.57 7.41 -9.79
CA LEU A 323 -8.88 6.79 -9.99
C LEU A 323 -9.04 6.21 -11.41
N GLN A 324 -8.56 6.90 -12.44
CA GLN A 324 -8.60 6.41 -13.82
C GLN A 324 -7.82 5.10 -14.00
N ILE A 325 -6.69 4.93 -13.32
CA ILE A 325 -5.97 3.65 -13.31
C ILE A 325 -6.85 2.55 -12.73
N GLN A 326 -7.56 2.82 -11.63
CA GLN A 326 -8.52 1.87 -11.05
C GLN A 326 -9.69 1.55 -11.98
N ILE A 327 -10.22 2.54 -12.70
CA ILE A 327 -11.31 2.34 -13.66
C ILE A 327 -10.85 1.41 -14.79
N GLU A 328 -9.67 1.63 -15.37
CA GLU A 328 -9.12 0.75 -16.42
C GLU A 328 -8.90 -0.67 -15.89
N MET A 329 -8.40 -0.78 -14.66
CA MET A 329 -8.24 -2.07 -13.98
C MET A 329 -9.60 -2.77 -13.82
N MET A 330 -10.65 -2.06 -13.40
CA MET A 330 -11.99 -2.65 -13.30
C MET A 330 -12.51 -3.17 -14.65
N GLN A 331 -12.24 -2.49 -15.76
CA GLN A 331 -12.63 -3.00 -17.09
C GLN A 331 -11.93 -4.31 -17.44
N VAL A 332 -10.63 -4.41 -17.14
CA VAL A 332 -9.84 -5.64 -17.35
C VAL A 332 -10.36 -6.79 -16.48
N ILE A 333 -10.65 -6.50 -15.21
CA ILE A 333 -11.23 -7.45 -14.25
C ILE A 333 -12.59 -7.96 -14.76
N LEU A 334 -13.49 -7.05 -15.15
CA LEU A 334 -14.81 -7.43 -15.69
C LEU A 334 -14.69 -8.27 -16.95
N ALA A 335 -13.79 -7.93 -17.87
CA ALA A 335 -13.54 -8.73 -19.06
C ALA A 335 -13.03 -10.13 -18.72
N SER A 336 -12.17 -10.27 -17.70
CA SER A 336 -11.60 -11.57 -17.31
C SER A 336 -12.63 -12.57 -16.76
N THR A 337 -13.81 -12.11 -16.34
CA THR A 337 -14.89 -13.00 -15.82
C THR A 337 -15.45 -13.96 -16.86
N THR A 338 -15.25 -13.68 -18.15
CA THR A 338 -15.72 -14.54 -19.25
C THR A 338 -14.62 -15.44 -19.81
N PHE A 339 -13.40 -15.35 -19.26
CA PHE A 339 -12.26 -16.08 -19.79
C PHE A 339 -12.37 -17.57 -19.49
N SER A 340 -11.93 -18.38 -20.44
CA SER A 340 -11.82 -19.83 -20.30
C SER A 340 -10.58 -20.26 -19.51
N GLY A 341 -9.65 -19.33 -19.26
CA GLY A 341 -8.38 -19.56 -18.57
C GLY A 341 -7.17 -19.55 -19.51
N SER A 342 -7.35 -19.23 -20.80
CA SER A 342 -6.27 -19.06 -21.76
C SER A 342 -5.54 -17.74 -21.51
N GLU A 343 -4.21 -17.79 -21.48
CA GLU A 343 -3.40 -16.59 -21.29
C GLU A 343 -3.37 -15.67 -22.53
N THR A 344 -3.91 -16.13 -23.67
CA THR A 344 -4.09 -15.29 -24.87
C THR A 344 -5.35 -14.43 -24.83
N GLU A 345 -6.32 -14.76 -23.96
CA GLU A 345 -7.56 -14.00 -23.79
C GLU A 345 -7.30 -12.60 -23.21
N TRP A 346 -6.11 -12.36 -22.64
CA TRP A 346 -5.66 -11.04 -22.19
C TRP A 346 -5.24 -10.11 -23.33
N ASP A 347 -4.94 -10.62 -24.54
CA ASP A 347 -4.39 -9.80 -25.63
C ASP A 347 -5.31 -8.68 -26.12
N PRO A 348 -6.62 -8.90 -26.30
CA PRO A 348 -7.53 -7.83 -26.70
C PRO A 348 -7.59 -6.69 -25.69
N LEU A 349 -7.14 -6.93 -24.45
CA LEU A 349 -7.08 -5.93 -23.37
C LEU A 349 -5.79 -5.09 -23.39
N LEU A 350 -4.89 -5.28 -24.37
CA LEU A 350 -3.68 -4.47 -24.55
C LEU A 350 -3.91 -2.96 -24.43
N PRO A 351 -4.96 -2.36 -25.04
CA PRO A 351 -5.21 -0.93 -24.91
C PRO A 351 -5.47 -0.49 -23.46
N HIS A 352 -6.10 -1.33 -22.62
CA HIS A 352 -6.30 -1.04 -21.21
C HIS A 352 -4.97 -1.09 -20.45
N PHE A 353 -4.13 -2.10 -20.71
CA PHE A 353 -2.81 -2.20 -20.09
C PHE A 353 -1.92 -1.00 -20.42
N GLN A 354 -1.87 -0.58 -21.69
CA GLN A 354 -1.13 0.62 -22.11
C GLN A 354 -1.63 1.85 -21.35
N ARG A 355 -2.95 2.06 -21.30
CA ARG A 355 -3.55 3.20 -20.60
C ARG A 355 -3.27 3.22 -19.10
N VAL A 356 -3.21 2.05 -18.44
CA VAL A 356 -2.81 1.96 -17.03
C VAL A 356 -1.36 2.40 -16.85
N VAL A 357 -0.45 1.84 -17.65
CA VAL A 357 0.99 2.10 -17.51
C VAL A 357 1.34 3.54 -17.88
N ASP A 358 0.73 4.09 -18.92
CA ASP A 358 0.92 5.49 -19.34
C ASP A 358 0.42 6.47 -18.27
N LYS A 359 -0.75 6.21 -17.68
CA LYS A 359 -1.29 7.04 -16.60
C LYS A 359 -0.43 6.95 -15.34
N ALA A 360 0.09 5.77 -15.01
CA ALA A 360 1.01 5.61 -13.88
C ALA A 360 2.31 6.41 -14.08
N GLU A 361 2.90 6.35 -15.28
CA GLU A 361 4.07 7.17 -15.62
C GLU A 361 3.76 8.67 -15.56
N MET A 362 2.63 9.09 -16.09
CA MET A 362 2.16 10.48 -16.02
C MET A 362 2.00 10.95 -14.56
N LEU A 363 1.39 10.12 -13.72
CA LEU A 363 1.19 10.40 -12.29
C LEU A 363 2.53 10.61 -11.55
N LEU A 364 3.54 9.82 -11.93
CA LEU A 364 4.86 9.79 -11.33
C LEU A 364 5.85 10.84 -11.88
N SER A 365 5.55 11.47 -13.01
CA SER A 365 6.46 12.42 -13.68
C SER A 365 5.92 13.85 -13.78
N SER A 366 4.60 14.03 -13.86
CA SER A 366 3.97 15.34 -14.10
C SER A 366 3.67 16.15 -12.85
N PHE A 367 3.78 15.56 -11.65
CA PHE A 367 3.36 16.19 -10.38
C PHE A 367 4.50 16.37 -9.38
N ASN A 368 5.75 16.55 -9.86
CA ASN A 368 6.95 16.63 -9.02
C ASN A 368 6.95 17.78 -7.99
N HIS A 369 6.07 18.77 -8.15
CA HIS A 369 5.89 19.89 -7.23
C HIS A 369 4.99 19.55 -6.03
N LEU A 370 4.27 18.43 -6.07
CA LEU A 370 3.43 17.94 -4.98
C LEU A 370 4.13 16.78 -4.25
N PRO A 371 3.99 16.67 -2.91
CA PRO A 371 4.49 15.51 -2.18
C PRO A 371 3.87 14.21 -2.72
N ASP A 372 4.70 13.22 -3.06
CA ASP A 372 4.22 11.89 -3.50
C ASP A 372 3.98 10.96 -2.30
N PRO A 373 2.82 10.31 -2.18
CA PRO A 373 2.56 9.30 -1.16
C PRO A 373 3.26 7.99 -1.50
N LEU A 374 4.55 7.89 -1.18
CA LEU A 374 5.38 6.72 -1.43
C LEU A 374 5.20 5.61 -0.40
N PHE A 375 4.59 5.91 0.74
CA PHE A 375 4.32 4.97 1.83
C PHE A 375 2.85 5.13 2.27
N SER A 376 1.95 4.44 1.59
CA SER A 376 0.49 4.58 1.79
C SER A 376 -0.17 3.23 2.07
N VAL A 377 -1.38 3.25 2.63
CA VAL A 377 -2.29 2.08 2.74
C VAL A 377 -3.65 2.35 2.09
N LYS A 378 -3.72 3.40 1.26
CA LYS A 378 -4.89 3.70 0.43
C LYS A 378 -4.80 2.97 -0.89
N GLU A 379 -5.89 3.01 -1.64
CA GLU A 379 -5.86 2.61 -3.04
C GLU A 379 -4.74 3.36 -3.77
N GLY A 380 -3.82 2.59 -4.31
CA GLY A 380 -2.76 3.07 -5.17
C GLY A 380 -2.73 2.27 -6.47
N PHE A 381 -1.80 2.59 -7.34
CA PHE A 381 -1.79 2.05 -8.70
C PHE A 381 -0.84 0.85 -8.85
N LEU A 382 -0.09 0.50 -7.80
CA LEU A 382 0.97 -0.51 -7.90
C LEU A 382 0.39 -1.92 -8.13
N GLY A 383 -0.72 -2.27 -7.48
CA GLY A 383 -1.42 -3.53 -7.75
C GLY A 383 -1.85 -3.65 -9.21
N SER A 384 -2.40 -2.57 -9.79
CA SER A 384 -2.80 -2.52 -11.20
C SER A 384 -1.59 -2.66 -12.14
N LEU A 385 -0.47 -2.00 -11.83
CA LEU A 385 0.77 -2.16 -12.59
C LEU A 385 1.32 -3.59 -12.54
N MET A 386 1.32 -4.20 -11.36
CA MET A 386 1.77 -5.59 -11.19
C MET A 386 0.92 -6.54 -12.03
N LEU A 387 -0.41 -6.38 -12.04
CA LEU A 387 -1.26 -7.20 -12.88
C LEU A 387 -0.99 -6.96 -14.38
N CYS A 388 -0.84 -5.70 -14.81
CA CYS A 388 -0.46 -5.39 -16.20
C CYS A 388 0.84 -6.13 -16.57
N GLY A 389 1.83 -6.07 -15.68
CA GLY A 389 3.10 -6.74 -15.86
C GLY A 389 2.97 -8.26 -15.96
N LEU A 390 2.13 -8.89 -15.14
CA LEU A 390 1.94 -10.34 -15.14
C LEU A 390 1.12 -10.83 -16.33
N LYS A 391 0.03 -10.14 -16.68
CA LYS A 391 -0.97 -10.64 -17.64
C LYS A 391 -0.79 -10.14 -19.07
N CYS A 392 -0.34 -8.92 -19.29
CA CYS A 392 -0.04 -8.44 -20.64
C CYS A 392 1.16 -9.24 -21.21
N ARG A 393 1.12 -9.70 -22.47
CA ARG A 393 2.29 -10.34 -23.14
C ARG A 393 3.11 -9.38 -23.99
N ASP A 394 2.61 -8.17 -24.23
CA ASP A 394 3.31 -7.17 -25.01
C ASP A 394 4.63 -6.80 -24.33
N TRP A 395 5.73 -6.95 -25.08
CA TRP A 395 7.08 -6.71 -24.58
C TRP A 395 7.27 -5.28 -24.08
N THR A 396 6.72 -4.29 -24.80
CA THR A 396 6.91 -2.87 -24.48
C THR A 396 6.23 -2.52 -23.16
N VAL A 397 4.98 -2.95 -22.97
CA VAL A 397 4.23 -2.77 -21.71
C VAL A 397 4.98 -3.41 -20.55
N ARG A 398 5.44 -4.65 -20.70
CA ARG A 398 6.20 -5.37 -19.67
C ARG A 398 7.48 -4.65 -19.25
N GLN A 399 8.28 -4.21 -20.22
CA GLN A 399 9.51 -3.47 -19.93
C GLN A 399 9.22 -2.12 -19.27
N LYS A 400 8.15 -1.43 -19.69
CA LYS A 400 7.74 -0.16 -19.08
C LYS A 400 7.30 -0.34 -17.62
N VAL A 401 6.53 -1.39 -17.31
CA VAL A 401 6.16 -1.73 -15.92
C VAL A 401 7.40 -1.99 -15.06
N LEU A 402 8.35 -2.82 -15.55
CA LEU A 402 9.60 -3.08 -14.83
C LEU A 402 10.43 -1.82 -14.63
N ALA A 403 10.52 -0.96 -15.64
CA ALA A 403 11.25 0.30 -15.54
C ALA A 403 10.66 1.22 -14.47
N ILE A 404 9.32 1.35 -14.41
CA ILE A 404 8.63 2.09 -13.35
C ILE A 404 8.94 1.50 -11.98
N CYS A 405 8.80 0.18 -11.81
CA CYS A 405 9.03 -0.47 -10.51
C CYS A 405 10.50 -0.36 -10.05
N ARG A 406 11.47 -0.38 -10.97
CA ARG A 406 12.89 -0.17 -10.65
C ARG A 406 13.22 1.28 -10.30
N LYS A 407 12.59 2.24 -10.97
CA LYS A 407 12.89 3.67 -10.83
C LYS A 407 12.32 4.25 -9.54
N TYR A 408 11.12 3.84 -9.14
CA TYR A 408 10.39 4.44 -8.02
C TYR A 408 10.38 3.50 -6.81
N ASN A 409 10.97 3.92 -5.69
CA ASN A 409 10.87 3.20 -4.41
C ASN A 409 9.54 3.53 -3.75
N ARG A 410 8.58 2.60 -3.79
CA ARG A 410 7.20 2.83 -3.36
C ARG A 410 6.63 1.62 -2.62
N ARG A 411 5.81 1.89 -1.61
CA ARG A 411 5.08 0.91 -0.82
C ARG A 411 3.63 1.34 -0.60
N GLU A 412 2.72 0.50 -1.06
CA GLU A 412 1.28 0.63 -0.94
C GLU A 412 0.76 -0.56 -0.12
N GLY A 413 0.81 -0.43 1.20
CA GLY A 413 0.53 -1.50 2.16
C GLY A 413 1.43 -2.71 1.95
N MET A 414 0.82 -3.79 1.46
CA MET A 414 1.48 -5.06 1.11
C MET A 414 2.16 -5.03 -0.27
N PHE A 415 1.79 -4.11 -1.15
CA PHE A 415 2.48 -3.96 -2.43
C PHE A 415 3.73 -3.11 -2.25
N SER A 416 4.85 -3.57 -2.80
CA SER A 416 6.07 -2.77 -2.87
C SER A 416 6.73 -2.92 -4.23
N THR A 417 7.33 -1.85 -4.73
CA THR A 417 7.99 -1.90 -6.04
C THR A 417 9.18 -2.83 -6.04
N ALA A 418 9.88 -2.96 -4.91
CA ALA A 418 10.95 -3.92 -4.74
C ALA A 418 10.46 -5.37 -4.93
N GLU A 419 9.36 -5.75 -4.28
CA GLU A 419 8.79 -7.10 -4.45
C GLU A 419 8.15 -7.31 -5.83
N ALA A 420 7.55 -6.26 -6.40
CA ALA A 420 7.05 -6.28 -7.77
C ALA A 420 8.16 -6.61 -8.77
N VAL A 421 9.34 -6.00 -8.65
CA VAL A 421 10.49 -6.31 -9.51
C VAL A 421 10.92 -7.77 -9.37
N LEU A 422 10.99 -8.30 -8.14
CA LEU A 422 11.36 -9.70 -7.92
C LEU A 422 10.36 -10.67 -8.58
N LEU A 423 9.06 -10.41 -8.43
CA LEU A 423 7.99 -11.23 -9.01
C LEU A 423 8.00 -11.16 -10.54
N LEU A 424 7.95 -9.94 -11.09
CA LEU A 424 7.88 -9.72 -12.53
C LEU A 424 9.13 -10.26 -13.22
N GLN A 425 10.33 -10.03 -12.68
CA GLN A 425 11.56 -10.57 -13.28
C GLN A 425 11.57 -12.10 -13.25
N THR A 426 11.15 -12.70 -12.13
CA THR A 426 11.06 -14.18 -12.02
C THR A 426 10.14 -14.76 -13.08
N VAL A 427 8.98 -14.15 -13.30
CA VAL A 427 8.02 -14.58 -14.33
C VAL A 427 8.59 -14.34 -15.73
N TYR A 428 9.20 -13.19 -16.00
CA TYR A 428 9.71 -12.86 -17.33
C TYR A 428 10.89 -13.73 -17.74
N ASP A 429 11.80 -14.01 -16.81
CA ASP A 429 12.94 -14.91 -17.04
C ASP A 429 12.46 -16.32 -17.41
N PHE A 430 11.34 -16.75 -16.82
CA PHE A 430 10.73 -18.05 -17.12
C PHE A 430 9.99 -18.02 -18.47
N GLU A 431 9.05 -17.09 -18.64
CA GLU A 431 8.19 -17.03 -19.82
C GLU A 431 8.94 -16.66 -21.10
N SER A 432 10.03 -15.90 -21.00
CA SER A 432 10.82 -15.42 -22.15
C SER A 432 12.04 -16.29 -22.44
N ALA A 433 12.20 -17.43 -21.75
CA ALA A 433 13.35 -18.31 -21.92
C ALA A 433 13.44 -18.82 -23.37
N GLY A 434 14.54 -18.47 -24.06
CA GLY A 434 14.75 -18.84 -25.46
C GLY A 434 13.94 -18.02 -26.47
N ILE A 435 13.26 -16.95 -26.04
CA ILE A 435 12.47 -16.07 -26.90
C ILE A 435 13.20 -14.72 -27.04
N PRO A 436 13.46 -14.24 -28.28
CA PRO A 436 14.10 -12.95 -28.49
C PRO A 436 13.26 -11.77 -27.96
N PRO A 437 13.90 -10.66 -27.53
CA PRO A 437 13.19 -9.44 -27.14
C PRO A 437 12.26 -8.93 -28.25
N GLY A 438 11.01 -8.58 -27.88
CA GLY A 438 10.00 -8.06 -28.80
C GLY A 438 9.14 -9.13 -29.48
N GLU A 439 9.52 -10.40 -29.42
CA GLU A 439 8.70 -11.50 -29.93
C GLU A 439 7.55 -11.84 -28.98
N ASN A 440 6.46 -12.36 -29.54
CA ASN A 440 5.31 -12.76 -28.76
C ASN A 440 5.61 -14.01 -27.92
N ILE A 441 5.28 -13.93 -26.63
CA ILE A 441 5.41 -15.07 -25.73
C ILE A 441 4.30 -16.08 -26.08
N PRO A 442 4.66 -17.32 -26.50
CA PRO A 442 3.68 -18.33 -26.86
C PRO A 442 2.89 -18.75 -25.62
N GLU A 443 1.63 -19.12 -25.82
CA GLU A 443 0.74 -19.48 -24.72
C GLU A 443 1.27 -20.66 -23.89
N SER A 444 2.02 -21.57 -24.49
CA SER A 444 2.66 -22.70 -23.79
C SER A 444 3.74 -22.29 -22.79
N ALA A 445 4.38 -21.13 -22.99
CA ALA A 445 5.41 -20.61 -22.09
C ALA A 445 4.83 -19.76 -20.96
N ARG A 446 3.53 -19.42 -21.01
CA ARG A 446 2.89 -18.51 -20.06
C ARG A 446 2.72 -19.14 -18.68
N VAL A 447 2.85 -18.30 -17.66
CA VAL A 447 2.66 -18.59 -16.24
C VAL A 447 1.27 -18.11 -15.84
N PRO A 448 0.26 -18.99 -15.76
CA PRO A 448 -1.11 -18.60 -15.41
C PRO A 448 -1.24 -18.05 -13.99
N MET A 449 -0.37 -18.45 -13.07
CA MET A 449 -0.41 -18.02 -11.68
C MET A 449 0.98 -17.75 -11.13
N ALA A 450 1.18 -16.56 -10.57
CA ALA A 450 2.38 -16.16 -9.86
C ALA A 450 2.03 -15.14 -8.76
N TYR A 451 2.58 -15.33 -7.56
CA TYR A 451 2.33 -14.46 -6.42
C TYR A 451 3.47 -14.53 -5.39
N ILE A 452 3.47 -13.57 -4.47
CA ILE A 452 4.33 -13.58 -3.29
C ILE A 452 3.59 -14.36 -2.20
N ALA A 453 4.08 -15.54 -1.88
CA ALA A 453 3.51 -16.43 -0.86
C ALA A 453 3.84 -15.96 0.56
N GLU A 454 5.02 -15.38 0.76
CA GLU A 454 5.42 -14.79 2.04
C GLU A 454 6.16 -13.48 1.80
N HIS A 455 5.72 -12.45 2.51
CA HIS A 455 6.38 -11.15 2.54
C HIS A 455 7.46 -11.11 3.62
N PRO A 456 8.47 -10.24 3.47
CA PRO A 456 9.42 -9.97 4.55
C PRO A 456 8.66 -9.52 5.80
N ASN A 457 8.80 -10.28 6.88
CA ASN A 457 8.09 -10.07 8.13
C ASN A 457 9.06 -10.15 9.32
N LEU A 458 9.22 -9.01 10.00
CA LEU A 458 10.13 -8.87 11.14
C LEU A 458 9.66 -9.61 12.38
N SER A 459 8.35 -9.80 12.58
CA SER A 459 7.82 -10.58 13.71
C SER A 459 8.24 -12.05 13.61
N LYS A 460 8.43 -12.54 12.38
CA LYS A 460 8.88 -13.90 12.04
C LYS A 460 10.39 -13.98 11.75
N PHE A 461 11.14 -12.89 11.97
CA PHE A 461 12.57 -12.76 11.61
C PHE A 461 12.88 -13.07 10.13
N ASN A 462 11.88 -12.92 9.26
CA ASN A 462 12.02 -13.17 7.84
C ASN A 462 12.32 -11.86 7.10
N THR A 463 13.39 -11.84 6.33
CA THR A 463 13.83 -10.68 5.53
C THR A 463 13.72 -10.89 4.03
N LYS A 464 13.26 -12.07 3.59
CA LYS A 464 13.15 -12.48 2.20
C LYS A 464 11.69 -12.61 1.79
N SER A 465 11.44 -12.40 0.51
CA SER A 465 10.15 -12.70 -0.12
C SER A 465 10.18 -14.13 -0.68
N HIS A 466 9.11 -14.88 -0.45
CA HIS A 466 8.90 -16.21 -1.04
C HIS A 466 7.97 -16.06 -2.24
N ILE A 467 8.46 -16.34 -3.43
CA ILE A 467 7.68 -16.27 -4.67
C ILE A 467 7.28 -17.67 -5.08
N ARG A 468 6.00 -17.84 -5.46
CA ARG A 468 5.47 -19.09 -6.02
C ARG A 468 4.83 -18.82 -7.37
N TYR A 469 5.07 -19.71 -8.31
CA TYR A 469 4.47 -19.63 -9.64
C TYR A 469 4.23 -21.03 -10.22
N CYS A 470 3.25 -21.13 -11.11
CA CYS A 470 2.80 -22.38 -11.71
C CYS A 470 2.90 -22.27 -13.23
N ASP A 471 3.51 -23.26 -13.88
CA ASP A 471 3.49 -23.34 -15.35
C ASP A 471 2.12 -23.82 -15.87
N ARG A 472 1.95 -23.82 -17.19
CA ARG A 472 0.71 -24.29 -17.83
C ARG A 472 0.44 -25.79 -17.63
N ASN A 473 1.46 -26.59 -17.34
CA ASN A 473 1.32 -28.02 -17.07
C ASN A 473 0.90 -28.31 -15.61
N GLY A 474 0.75 -27.28 -14.78
CA GLY A 474 0.41 -27.42 -13.36
C GLY A 474 1.62 -27.65 -12.46
N ASN A 475 2.85 -27.55 -12.98
CA ASN A 475 4.05 -27.69 -12.17
C ASN A 475 4.30 -26.42 -11.37
N TRP A 476 4.46 -26.59 -10.06
CA TRP A 476 4.73 -25.49 -9.13
C TRP A 476 6.23 -25.28 -8.90
N TYR A 477 6.63 -24.02 -8.93
CA TYR A 477 7.98 -23.56 -8.66
C TYR A 477 7.97 -22.56 -7.50
N SER A 478 9.09 -22.44 -6.80
CA SER A 478 9.25 -21.45 -5.73
C SER A 478 10.69 -20.94 -5.61
N LYS A 479 10.83 -19.69 -5.15
CA LYS A 479 12.14 -19.05 -4.89
C LYS A 479 12.07 -18.12 -3.69
N TRP A 480 13.13 -18.13 -2.88
CA TRP A 480 13.33 -17.16 -1.80
C TRP A 480 14.30 -16.08 -2.24
N LEU A 481 13.82 -14.85 -2.36
CA LEU A 481 14.57 -13.73 -2.91
C LEU A 481 14.69 -12.60 -1.88
N SER A 482 15.81 -11.88 -1.91
CA SER A 482 15.99 -10.67 -1.11
C SER A 482 15.66 -9.44 -1.98
N PRO A 483 14.84 -8.51 -1.48
CA PRO A 483 14.53 -7.26 -2.18
C PRO A 483 15.68 -6.26 -2.16
#